data_AF-A0A1J3FQX5-F1
#
_entry.id   AF-A0A1J3FQX5-F1
#
_cell.length_a   1.000
_cell.length_b   1.000
_cell.length_c   1.000
_cell.angle_alpha   90.00
_cell.angle_beta   90.00
_cell.angle_gamma   90.00
#
_symmetry.space_group_name_H-M   'P 1'
#
loop_
_entity.id
_entity.type
_entity.pdbx_description
1 polymer ?
#
loop_
_entity_poly.entity_id
_entity_poly.type
_entity_poly.pdbx_seq_one_letter_code
_entity_poly.pdbx_strand_id
1 'polypeptide(L)'
;LGLRVVGSSLRGKNEDEWKYVMRRLETIIDRDIEEVLRVGYESLHEKEQSLFLHIAVFFNYKDGDLVQAMFAENNNMYIKHGLKILVDRSLIYMYTNGEIVMHKLLQQVATKAVHSEEPWKSRILINAQEICEVLERAQGTRAMSGISFDISGIGEVSISKEAFKRMPNLRFLSVYRSKYDRLMCCVYLRRWSFRVVI
;
A
#
# COMPACT_ATOMS: atom_id res chain seq x y z
N LEU A 1 -13.13 17.45 10.32
CA LEU A 1 -11.91 18.26 10.09
C LEU A 1 -11.54 18.35 8.62
N GLY A 2 -11.47 17.24 7.87
CA GLY A 2 -11.04 17.25 6.45
C GLY A 2 -11.94 18.08 5.54
N LEU A 3 -13.27 17.96 5.70
CA LEU A 3 -14.25 18.79 4.99
C LEU A 3 -14.10 20.29 5.28
N ARG A 4 -13.62 20.67 6.47
CA ARG A 4 -13.37 22.07 6.81
C ARG A 4 -12.14 22.61 6.11
N VAL A 5 -11.05 21.83 6.06
CA VAL A 5 -9.83 22.20 5.34
C VAL A 5 -10.11 22.32 3.84
N VAL A 6 -10.68 21.27 3.23
CA VAL A 6 -11.05 21.27 1.81
C VAL A 6 -12.08 22.35 1.50
N GLY A 7 -13.11 22.51 2.32
CA GLY A 7 -14.13 23.55 2.15
C GLY A 7 -13.56 24.97 2.22
N SER A 8 -12.57 25.21 3.08
CA SER A 8 -11.85 26.48 3.13
C SER A 8 -11.03 26.73 1.87
N SER A 9 -10.34 25.71 1.35
CA SER A 9 -9.55 25.83 0.11
C SER A 9 -10.39 26.08 -1.14
N LEU A 10 -11.67 25.71 -1.13
CA LEU A 10 -12.61 25.86 -2.25
C LEU A 10 -13.48 27.14 -2.16
N ARG A 11 -13.52 27.79 -0.99
CA ARG A 11 -14.39 28.95 -0.76
C ARG A 11 -14.02 30.11 -1.71
N GLY A 12 -15.03 30.63 -2.41
CA GLY A 12 -14.88 31.79 -3.31
C GLY A 12 -14.25 31.49 -4.66
N LYS A 13 -13.97 30.22 -4.97
CA LYS A 13 -13.43 29.76 -6.25
C LYS A 13 -14.53 29.39 -7.23
N ASN A 14 -14.26 29.51 -8.53
CA ASN A 14 -15.14 29.05 -9.59
C ASN A 14 -14.95 27.53 -9.88
N GLU A 15 -15.78 26.98 -10.78
CA GLU A 15 -15.79 25.54 -11.08
C GLU A 15 -14.44 25.01 -11.63
N ASP A 16 -13.78 25.78 -12.50
CA ASP A 16 -12.49 25.37 -13.07
C ASP A 16 -11.38 25.38 -12.02
N GLU A 17 -11.40 26.38 -11.13
CA GLU A 17 -10.53 26.42 -9.98
C GLU A 17 -10.80 25.28 -8.99
N TRP A 18 -12.05 24.84 -8.82
CA TRP A 18 -12.38 23.67 -8.01
C TRP A 18 -11.79 22.41 -8.61
N LYS A 19 -11.96 22.19 -9.92
CA LYS A 19 -11.35 21.05 -10.63
C LYS A 19 -9.83 21.05 -10.48
N TYR A 20 -9.20 22.24 -10.56
CA TYR A 20 -7.77 22.37 -10.33
C TYR A 20 -7.37 21.99 -8.91
N VAL A 21 -8.06 22.49 -7.89
CA VAL A 21 -7.78 22.15 -6.48
C VAL A 21 -7.96 20.65 -6.24
N MET A 22 -9.05 20.04 -6.74
CA MET A 22 -9.29 18.60 -6.59
C MET A 22 -8.20 17.76 -7.25
N ARG A 23 -7.82 18.08 -8.49
CA ARG A 23 -6.71 17.39 -9.19
C ARG A 23 -5.38 17.56 -8.45
N ARG A 24 -5.14 18.75 -7.90
CA ARG A 24 -3.91 19.03 -7.15
C ARG A 24 -3.85 18.22 -5.85
N LEU A 25 -4.97 18.09 -5.14
CA LEU A 25 -5.03 17.25 -3.94
C LEU A 25 -4.71 15.79 -4.26
N GLU A 26 -5.22 15.28 -5.36
CA GLU A 26 -4.95 13.91 -5.81
C GLU A 26 -3.50 13.68 -6.26
N THR A 27 -2.75 14.71 -6.65
CA THR A 27 -1.34 14.58 -7.05
C THR A 27 -0.39 14.86 -5.89
N ILE A 28 -0.69 15.89 -5.10
CA ILE A 28 0.09 16.34 -3.96
C ILE A 28 -0.88 16.62 -2.82
N ILE A 29 -0.83 15.77 -1.79
CA ILE A 29 -1.59 16.00 -0.58
C ILE A 29 -1.09 17.27 0.12
N ASP A 30 -2.01 18.19 0.36
CA ASP A 30 -1.74 19.38 1.18
C ASP A 30 -1.43 18.95 2.62
N ARG A 31 -0.49 19.64 3.29
CA ARG A 31 -0.03 19.25 4.64
C ARG A 31 -1.19 19.20 5.64
N ASP A 32 -2.12 20.16 5.57
CA ASP A 32 -3.23 20.22 6.51
C ASP A 32 -4.21 19.05 6.30
N ILE A 33 -4.40 18.63 5.05
CA ILE A 33 -5.24 17.47 4.71
C ILE A 33 -4.54 16.17 5.07
N GLU A 34 -3.22 16.09 4.85
CA GLU A 34 -2.40 14.96 5.25
C GLU A 34 -2.47 14.74 6.76
N GLU A 35 -2.29 15.78 7.57
CA GLU A 35 -2.39 15.68 9.03
C GLU A 35 -3.76 15.14 9.46
N VAL A 36 -4.84 15.66 8.88
CA VAL A 36 -6.18 15.19 9.20
C VAL A 36 -6.38 13.71 8.84
N LEU A 37 -5.93 13.28 7.66
CA LEU A 37 -6.05 11.87 7.25
C LEU A 37 -5.12 10.95 8.05
N ARG A 38 -3.94 11.45 8.44
CA ARG A 38 -2.96 10.74 9.26
C ARG A 38 -3.53 10.41 10.64
N VAL A 39 -4.28 11.31 11.27
CA VAL A 39 -4.96 11.04 12.56
C VAL A 39 -5.88 9.81 12.45
N GLY A 40 -6.56 9.64 11.31
CA GLY A 40 -7.40 8.46 11.05
C GLY A 40 -6.59 7.16 11.04
N TYR A 41 -5.39 7.18 10.48
CA TYR A 41 -4.46 6.06 10.45
C TYR A 41 -3.77 5.80 11.80
N GLU A 42 -3.27 6.84 12.46
CA GLU A 42 -2.53 6.74 13.73
C GLU A 42 -3.41 6.27 14.89
N SER A 43 -4.72 6.51 14.79
CA SER A 43 -5.70 6.03 15.78
C SER A 43 -6.09 4.56 15.61
N LEU A 44 -5.60 3.86 14.59
CA LEU A 44 -5.77 2.42 14.42
C LEU A 44 -4.82 1.64 15.33
N HIS A 45 -5.20 0.42 15.73
CA HIS A 45 -4.26 -0.48 16.39
C HIS A 45 -3.20 -0.98 15.40
N GLU A 46 -2.02 -1.35 15.89
CA GLU A 46 -0.85 -1.80 15.09
C GLU A 46 -1.20 -2.82 13.99
N LYS A 47 -2.06 -3.75 14.34
CA LYS A 47 -2.55 -4.82 13.48
C LYS A 47 -3.42 -4.26 12.33
N GLU A 48 -4.31 -3.32 12.61
CA GLU A 48 -5.16 -2.64 11.62
C GLU A 48 -4.36 -1.68 10.74
N GLN A 49 -3.36 -0.99 11.31
CA GLN A 49 -2.40 -0.19 10.56
C GLN A 49 -1.68 -1.05 9.52
N SER A 50 -1.22 -2.24 9.93
CA SER A 50 -0.61 -3.18 9.00
C SER A 50 -1.56 -3.59 7.87
N LEU A 51 -2.83 -3.90 8.18
CA LEU A 51 -3.84 -4.21 7.17
C LEU A 51 -4.07 -3.03 6.21
N PHE A 52 -4.19 -1.81 6.75
CA PHE A 52 -4.35 -0.59 5.96
C PHE A 52 -3.20 -0.40 4.97
N LEU A 53 -1.95 -0.56 5.40
CA LEU A 53 -0.78 -0.44 4.51
C LEU A 53 -0.78 -1.53 3.42
N HIS A 54 -1.12 -2.77 3.77
CA HIS A 54 -1.22 -3.86 2.79
C HIS A 54 -2.32 -3.60 1.76
N ILE A 55 -3.47 -3.05 2.17
CA ILE A 55 -4.54 -2.66 1.23
C ILE A 55 -4.03 -1.57 0.29
N ALA A 56 -3.42 -0.53 0.83
CA ALA A 56 -2.91 0.58 0.04
C ALA A 56 -1.92 0.13 -1.06
N VAL A 57 -1.06 -0.83 -0.74
CA VAL A 57 0.04 -1.27 -1.63
C VAL A 57 -0.37 -2.44 -2.55
N PHE A 58 -1.12 -3.41 -2.06
CA PHE A 58 -1.37 -4.69 -2.77
C PHE A 58 -2.84 -4.97 -3.09
N PHE A 59 -3.78 -4.45 -2.29
CA PHE A 59 -5.18 -4.89 -2.34
C PHE A 59 -6.20 -3.81 -2.67
N ASN A 60 -5.76 -2.63 -3.12
CA ASN A 60 -6.69 -1.65 -3.66
C ASN A 60 -7.32 -2.21 -4.95
N TYR A 61 -8.64 -2.09 -5.08
CA TYR A 61 -9.45 -2.69 -6.14
C TYR A 61 -9.40 -4.23 -6.19
N LYS A 62 -9.13 -4.88 -5.05
CA LYS A 62 -9.19 -6.34 -4.94
C LYS A 62 -10.40 -6.76 -4.12
N ASP A 63 -10.83 -7.99 -4.34
CA ASP A 63 -11.92 -8.62 -3.62
C ASP A 63 -11.57 -8.86 -2.14
N GLY A 64 -12.49 -8.53 -1.23
CA GLY A 64 -12.28 -8.64 0.21
C GLY A 64 -12.20 -10.07 0.74
N ASP A 65 -12.82 -11.04 0.06
CA ASP A 65 -12.69 -12.46 0.39
C ASP A 65 -11.33 -13.00 -0.07
N LEU A 66 -10.80 -12.50 -1.20
CA LEU A 66 -9.41 -12.76 -1.60
C LEU A 66 -8.43 -12.24 -0.54
N VAL A 67 -8.64 -11.03 -0.03
CA VAL A 67 -7.80 -10.47 1.06
C VAL A 67 -7.87 -11.38 2.28
N GLN A 68 -9.07 -11.74 2.76
CA GLN A 68 -9.23 -12.65 3.89
C GLN A 68 -8.50 -13.99 3.68
N ALA A 69 -8.64 -14.59 2.49
CA ALA A 69 -7.97 -15.84 2.15
C ALA A 69 -6.44 -15.73 2.16
N MET A 70 -5.88 -14.59 1.71
CA MET A 70 -4.43 -14.37 1.67
C MET A 70 -3.81 -14.20 3.06
N PHE A 71 -4.60 -13.81 4.05
CA PHE A 71 -4.18 -13.69 5.44
C PHE A 71 -4.63 -14.88 6.32
N ALA A 72 -5.26 -15.92 5.74
CA ALA A 72 -5.96 -16.98 6.46
C ALA A 72 -5.09 -17.82 7.42
N GLU A 73 -3.76 -17.87 7.21
CA GLU A 73 -2.84 -18.52 8.16
C GLU A 73 -2.79 -17.81 9.54
N ASN A 74 -3.29 -16.56 9.65
CA ASN A 74 -3.22 -15.71 10.84
C ASN A 74 -4.57 -15.47 11.55
N ASN A 75 -5.52 -16.42 11.50
CA ASN A 75 -6.87 -16.32 12.08
C ASN A 75 -7.82 -15.39 11.28
N ASN A 76 -8.68 -16.01 10.44
CA ASN A 76 -9.62 -15.34 9.53
C ASN A 76 -10.51 -14.28 10.22
N MET A 77 -10.87 -14.49 11.50
CA MET A 77 -11.71 -13.51 12.24
C MET A 77 -11.03 -12.15 12.41
N TYR A 78 -9.69 -12.13 12.55
CA TYR A 78 -8.94 -10.90 12.75
C TYR A 78 -9.02 -9.99 11.51
N ILE A 79 -8.88 -10.55 10.31
CA ILE A 79 -8.89 -9.78 9.05
C ILE A 79 -10.27 -9.24 8.74
N LYS A 80 -11.30 -10.08 8.92
CA LYS A 80 -12.69 -9.65 8.76
C LYS A 80 -13.03 -8.49 9.69
N HIS A 81 -12.60 -8.56 10.95
CA HIS A 81 -12.78 -7.48 11.92
C HIS A 81 -12.00 -6.22 11.52
N GLY A 82 -10.74 -6.37 11.10
CA GLY A 82 -9.91 -5.27 10.61
C GLY A 82 -10.54 -4.54 9.42
N LEU A 83 -11.04 -5.27 8.42
CA LEU A 83 -11.74 -4.69 7.26
C LEU A 83 -12.97 -3.90 7.71
N LYS A 84 -13.75 -4.44 8.64
CA LYS A 84 -14.91 -3.74 9.21
C LYS A 84 -14.51 -2.43 9.89
N ILE A 85 -13.46 -2.42 10.72
CA ILE A 85 -12.96 -1.19 11.36
C ILE A 85 -12.57 -0.13 10.30
N LEU A 86 -11.87 -0.54 9.25
CA LEU A 86 -11.45 0.39 8.20
C LEU A 86 -12.65 0.98 7.45
N VAL A 87 -13.72 0.21 7.24
CA VAL A 87 -14.99 0.71 6.67
C VAL A 87 -15.69 1.65 7.64
N ASP A 88 -15.86 1.25 8.90
CA ASP A 88 -16.54 2.05 9.94
C ASP A 88 -15.83 3.40 10.17
N ARG A 89 -14.51 3.46 9.95
CA ARG A 89 -13.70 4.69 10.03
C ARG A 89 -13.57 5.45 8.71
N SER A 90 -14.25 5.01 7.65
CA SER A 90 -14.19 5.62 6.30
C SER A 90 -12.78 5.68 5.71
N LEU A 91 -11.92 4.72 6.08
CA LEU A 91 -10.56 4.59 5.55
C LEU A 91 -10.51 3.71 4.29
N ILE A 92 -11.51 2.86 4.12
CA ILE A 92 -11.78 2.13 2.88
C ILE A 92 -13.28 2.12 2.62
N TYR A 93 -13.65 1.82 1.38
CA TYR A 93 -15.00 1.50 0.99
C TYR A 93 -15.03 0.07 0.45
N MET A 94 -16.12 -0.66 0.70
CA MET A 94 -16.36 -1.97 0.11
C MET A 94 -17.64 -1.92 -0.72
N TYR A 95 -17.52 -2.22 -2.01
CA TYR A 95 -18.67 -2.36 -2.89
C TYR A 95 -19.45 -3.64 -2.57
N THR A 96 -20.70 -3.71 -3.03
CA THR A 96 -21.58 -4.88 -2.86
C THR A 96 -21.05 -6.13 -3.56
N ASN A 97 -20.19 -5.97 -4.56
CA ASN A 97 -19.49 -7.06 -5.24
C ASN A 97 -18.24 -7.55 -4.48
N GLY A 98 -17.95 -7.01 -3.28
CA GLY A 98 -16.80 -7.38 -2.47
C GLY A 98 -15.52 -6.59 -2.73
N GLU A 99 -15.49 -5.71 -3.76
CA GLU A 99 -14.30 -4.94 -4.11
C GLU A 99 -13.97 -3.89 -3.04
N ILE A 100 -12.72 -3.90 -2.56
CA ILE A 100 -12.17 -2.89 -1.65
C ILE A 100 -11.63 -1.72 -2.45
N VAL A 101 -12.02 -0.50 -2.08
CA VAL A 101 -11.48 0.74 -2.63
C VAL A 101 -10.94 1.63 -1.53
N MET A 102 -9.68 2.02 -1.68
CA MET A 102 -9.01 3.03 -0.89
C MET A 102 -8.84 4.30 -1.72
N HIS A 103 -9.28 5.43 -1.17
CA HIS A 103 -9.14 6.72 -1.81
C HIS A 103 -7.65 7.08 -2.01
N LYS A 104 -7.33 7.74 -3.13
CA LYS A 104 -5.94 8.08 -3.50
C LYS A 104 -5.19 8.87 -2.43
N LEU A 105 -5.88 9.78 -1.74
CA LEU A 105 -5.29 10.55 -0.61
C LEU A 105 -4.86 9.64 0.55
N LEU A 106 -5.66 8.62 0.88
CA LEU A 106 -5.33 7.64 1.93
C LEU A 106 -4.18 6.74 1.48
N GLN A 107 -4.12 6.39 0.19
CA GLN A 107 -2.98 5.69 -0.39
C GLN A 107 -1.69 6.51 -0.31
N GLN A 108 -1.76 7.84 -0.46
CA GLN A 108 -0.61 8.73 -0.25
C GLN A 108 -0.17 8.77 1.22
N VAL A 109 -1.11 8.80 2.17
CA VAL A 109 -0.80 8.69 3.61
C VAL A 109 -0.12 7.35 3.91
N ALA A 110 -0.65 6.24 3.39
CA ALA A 110 -0.06 4.91 3.54
C ALA A 110 1.36 4.85 2.96
N THR A 111 1.55 5.37 1.74
CA THR A 111 2.86 5.45 1.08
C THR A 111 3.86 6.21 1.96
N LYS A 112 3.46 7.35 2.54
CA LYS A 112 4.33 8.12 3.44
C LYS A 112 4.61 7.40 4.75
N ALA A 113 3.62 6.71 5.32
CA ALA A 113 3.80 5.90 6.51
C ALA A 113 4.83 4.77 6.30
N VAL A 114 4.77 4.07 5.16
CA VAL A 114 5.76 3.05 4.79
C VAL A 114 7.19 3.62 4.71
N HIS A 115 7.36 4.84 4.19
CA HIS A 115 8.66 5.50 4.12
C HIS A 115 9.15 6.07 5.46
N SER A 116 8.25 6.29 6.42
CA SER A 116 8.62 6.84 7.73
C SER A 116 9.23 5.81 8.68
N GLU A 117 9.04 4.52 8.38
CA GLU A 117 9.69 3.44 9.11
C GLU A 117 11.13 3.26 8.62
N GLU A 118 12.05 2.94 9.53
CA GLU A 118 13.40 2.55 9.12
C GLU A 118 13.34 1.31 8.21
N PRO A 119 14.13 1.25 7.11
CA PRO A 119 14.15 0.13 6.16
C PRO A 119 14.13 -1.28 6.78
N TRP A 120 14.88 -1.47 7.87
CA TRP A 120 15.01 -2.75 8.56
C TRP A 120 13.82 -3.09 9.47
N LYS A 121 13.04 -2.08 9.87
CA LYS A 121 11.78 -2.22 10.63
C LYS A 121 10.57 -2.31 9.69
N SER A 122 10.70 -1.77 8.47
CA SER A 122 9.60 -1.70 7.53
C SER A 122 9.08 -3.08 7.15
N ARG A 123 7.76 -3.23 7.25
CA ARG A 123 7.08 -4.49 6.90
C ARG A 123 6.84 -4.61 5.39
N ILE A 124 6.90 -3.50 4.65
CA ILE A 124 6.62 -3.43 3.21
C ILE A 124 7.66 -2.54 2.53
N LEU A 125 8.32 -3.02 1.48
CA LEU A 125 9.21 -2.21 0.65
C LEU A 125 8.50 -1.78 -0.63
N ILE A 126 8.60 -0.49 -0.96
CA ILE A 126 8.02 0.08 -2.19
C ILE A 126 9.01 0.94 -3.00
N ASN A 127 10.16 1.29 -2.42
CA ASN A 127 11.17 2.07 -3.09
C ASN A 127 12.05 1.17 -3.97
N ALA A 128 12.08 1.41 -5.28
CA ALA A 128 12.78 0.55 -6.24
C ALA A 128 14.29 0.42 -5.95
N GLN A 129 14.95 1.51 -5.55
CA GLN A 129 16.38 1.49 -5.25
C GLN A 129 16.67 0.68 -3.98
N GLU A 130 15.87 0.90 -2.92
CA GLU A 130 15.96 0.14 -1.68
C GLU A 130 15.70 -1.36 -1.90
N ILE A 131 14.71 -1.69 -2.74
CA ILE A 131 14.39 -3.08 -3.11
C ILE A 131 15.58 -3.71 -3.83
N CYS A 132 16.19 -3.03 -4.81
CA CYS A 132 17.40 -3.53 -5.47
C CYS A 132 18.51 -3.80 -4.46
N GLU A 133 18.83 -2.85 -3.58
CA GLU A 133 19.88 -3.02 -2.57
C GLU A 133 19.62 -4.20 -1.64
N VAL A 134 18.36 -4.35 -1.18
CA VAL A 134 17.92 -5.45 -0.31
C VAL A 134 18.03 -6.80 -1.00
N LEU A 135 17.62 -6.90 -2.26
CA LEU A 135 17.67 -8.13 -3.05
C LEU A 135 19.11 -8.49 -3.46
N GLU A 136 19.93 -7.52 -3.84
CA GLU A 136 21.31 -7.72 -4.27
C GLU A 136 22.22 -8.16 -3.12
N ARG A 137 22.12 -7.46 -1.98
CA ARG A 137 23.01 -7.68 -0.83
C ARG A 137 22.46 -8.69 0.17
N ALA A 138 21.30 -9.28 -0.12
CA ALA A 138 20.54 -10.12 0.82
C ALA A 138 20.41 -9.42 2.19
N GLN A 139 19.95 -8.18 2.20
CA GLN A 139 19.79 -7.39 3.44
C GLN A 139 18.37 -7.44 4.01
N GLY A 140 17.49 -8.26 3.42
CA GLY A 140 16.13 -8.41 3.89
C GLY A 140 16.06 -8.93 5.34
N THR A 141 15.02 -8.53 6.06
CA THR A 141 14.83 -8.85 7.47
C THR A 141 13.62 -9.75 7.69
N ARG A 142 13.51 -10.34 8.88
CA ARG A 142 12.31 -11.09 9.28
C ARG A 142 11.07 -10.21 9.44
N ALA A 143 11.21 -8.89 9.55
CA ALA A 143 10.06 -7.99 9.65
C ALA A 143 9.33 -7.82 8.30
N MET A 144 10.06 -8.01 7.18
CA MET A 144 9.54 -7.83 5.84
C MET A 144 8.49 -8.88 5.49
N SER A 145 7.33 -8.38 5.10
CA SER A 145 6.15 -9.16 4.72
C SER A 145 5.68 -8.89 3.30
N GLY A 146 6.04 -7.73 2.72
CA GLY A 146 5.68 -7.36 1.36
C GLY A 146 6.79 -6.63 0.60
N ILE A 147 6.88 -6.85 -0.71
CA ILE A 147 7.69 -6.07 -1.65
C ILE A 147 6.80 -5.68 -2.82
N SER A 148 6.72 -4.38 -3.14
CA SER A 148 6.04 -3.85 -4.32
C SER A 148 7.06 -3.12 -5.18
N PHE A 149 7.43 -3.73 -6.30
CA PHE A 149 8.61 -3.36 -7.06
C PHE A 149 8.23 -2.84 -8.45
N ASP A 150 8.32 -1.53 -8.64
CA ASP A 150 8.23 -0.91 -9.95
C ASP A 150 9.58 -1.00 -10.67
N ILE A 151 9.64 -1.81 -11.72
CA ILE A 151 10.86 -2.04 -12.52
C ILE A 151 10.93 -1.14 -13.76
N SER A 152 10.06 -0.12 -13.90
CA SER A 152 10.00 0.74 -15.09
C SER A 152 11.26 1.58 -15.35
N GLY A 153 12.03 1.84 -14.30
CA GLY A 153 13.29 2.59 -14.35
C GLY A 153 14.53 1.72 -14.13
N ILE A 154 14.36 0.40 -14.03
CA ILE A 154 15.44 -0.53 -13.69
C ILE A 154 15.81 -1.34 -14.93
N GLY A 155 17.09 -1.29 -15.29
CA GLY A 155 17.62 -2.04 -16.45
C GLY A 155 17.72 -3.54 -16.16
N GLU A 156 18.52 -3.88 -15.15
CA GLU A 156 18.73 -5.26 -14.70
C GLU A 156 18.61 -5.31 -13.17
N VAL A 157 18.01 -6.38 -12.65
CA VAL A 157 17.88 -6.63 -11.20
C VAL A 157 18.74 -7.83 -10.85
N SER A 158 19.76 -7.60 -10.02
CA SER A 158 20.54 -8.69 -9.44
C SER A 158 19.88 -9.18 -8.15
N ILE A 159 19.65 -10.49 -8.02
CA ILE A 159 19.04 -11.08 -6.82
C ILE A 159 20.01 -12.11 -6.23
N SER A 160 20.43 -11.88 -5.00
CA SER A 160 21.24 -12.86 -4.26
C SER A 160 20.43 -14.12 -3.98
N LYS A 161 21.08 -15.29 -4.09
CA LYS A 161 20.47 -16.60 -3.76
C LYS A 161 20.00 -16.69 -2.31
N GLU A 162 20.55 -15.86 -1.43
CA GLU A 162 20.20 -15.80 -0.01
C GLU A 162 19.17 -14.71 0.33
N ALA A 163 18.82 -13.84 -0.63
CA ALA A 163 17.97 -12.67 -0.38
C ALA A 163 16.66 -13.05 0.31
N PHE A 164 15.96 -14.00 -0.29
CA PHE A 164 14.68 -14.43 0.22
C PHE A 164 14.77 -15.40 1.40
N LYS A 165 15.88 -16.12 1.56
CA LYS A 165 16.09 -16.94 2.76
C LYS A 165 16.18 -16.08 4.03
N ARG A 166 16.62 -14.82 3.90
CA ARG A 166 16.66 -13.86 5.01
C ARG A 166 15.34 -13.14 5.27
N MET A 167 14.33 -13.34 4.40
CA MET A 167 12.98 -12.79 4.54
C MET A 167 11.93 -13.90 4.69
N PRO A 168 11.99 -14.74 5.75
CA PRO A 168 11.09 -15.89 5.90
C PRO A 168 9.62 -15.51 6.07
N ASN A 169 9.33 -14.25 6.40
CA ASN A 169 7.97 -13.73 6.56
C ASN A 169 7.44 -13.01 5.32
N LEU A 170 8.21 -12.96 4.21
CA LEU A 170 7.78 -12.36 2.96
C LEU A 170 6.62 -13.18 2.37
N ARG A 171 5.46 -12.55 2.25
CA ARG A 171 4.21 -13.17 1.75
C ARG A 171 3.71 -12.49 0.47
N PHE A 172 3.95 -11.20 0.33
CA PHE A 172 3.45 -10.40 -0.78
C PHE A 172 4.61 -9.94 -1.66
N LEU A 173 4.53 -10.24 -2.95
CA LEU A 173 5.45 -9.71 -3.96
C LEU A 173 4.62 -9.17 -5.12
N SER A 174 4.84 -7.92 -5.48
CA SER A 174 4.24 -7.30 -6.67
C SER A 174 5.40 -6.78 -7.51
N VAL A 175 5.43 -7.13 -8.79
CA VAL A 175 6.45 -6.64 -9.72
C VAL A 175 5.72 -6.14 -10.95
N TYR A 176 5.87 -4.85 -11.26
CA TYR A 176 5.09 -4.20 -12.30
C TYR A 176 5.89 -3.12 -13.03
N ARG A 177 5.38 -2.68 -14.19
CA ARG A 177 5.95 -1.56 -14.93
C ARG A 177 4.91 -0.43 -15.06
N SER A 178 4.99 0.58 -14.19
CA SER A 178 4.14 1.77 -14.21
C SER A 178 4.04 2.51 -15.55
N LYS A 179 5.01 2.37 -16.46
CA LYS A 179 4.93 2.94 -17.83
C LYS A 179 3.98 2.21 -18.78
N TYR A 180 3.54 0.99 -18.44
CA TYR A 180 2.75 0.12 -19.33
C TYR A 180 1.53 -0.50 -18.65
N ASP A 181 1.50 -0.59 -17.31
CA ASP A 181 0.42 -1.21 -16.56
C ASP A 181 -0.56 -0.17 -15.99
N ARG A 182 -1.78 -0.12 -16.52
CA ARG A 182 -2.92 0.49 -15.81
C ARG A 182 -3.47 -0.42 -14.69
N LEU A 183 -2.94 -1.65 -14.56
CA LEU A 183 -3.39 -2.66 -13.60
C LEU A 183 -2.16 -3.37 -13.01
N MET A 184 -1.96 -3.26 -11.70
CA MET A 184 -0.86 -3.91 -10.99
C MET A 184 -0.95 -5.45 -11.10
N CYS A 185 0.08 -6.08 -11.67
CA CYS A 185 0.29 -7.52 -11.62
C CYS A 185 0.89 -7.91 -10.26
N CYS A 186 0.06 -8.48 -9.37
CA CYS A 186 0.52 -9.05 -8.11
C CYS A 186 0.99 -10.50 -8.33
N VAL A 187 2.21 -10.85 -7.90
CA VAL A 187 2.76 -12.21 -7.98
C VAL A 187 2.79 -12.83 -6.57
N TYR A 188 1.84 -13.71 -6.28
CA TYR A 188 1.72 -14.31 -4.96
C TYR A 188 2.70 -15.47 -4.76
N LEU A 189 3.63 -15.34 -3.81
CA LEU A 189 4.61 -16.37 -3.49
C LEU A 189 3.99 -17.41 -2.54
N ARG A 190 3.26 -18.39 -3.06
CA ARG A 190 2.97 -19.61 -2.29
C ARG A 190 4.22 -20.50 -2.28
N ARG A 191 5.07 -20.27 -1.27
CA ARG A 191 6.08 -21.24 -0.80
C ARG A 191 7.00 -21.79 -1.91
N TRP A 192 7.76 -20.88 -2.52
CA TRP A 192 8.95 -21.12 -3.35
C TRP A 192 8.86 -22.24 -4.40
N SER A 193 8.33 -21.91 -5.58
CA SER A 193 8.81 -22.47 -6.84
C SER A 193 8.75 -21.38 -7.91
N PHE A 194 9.91 -20.84 -8.28
CA PHE A 194 10.01 -19.80 -9.29
C PHE A 194 9.89 -20.39 -10.70
N ARG A 195 8.92 -19.90 -11.45
CA ARG A 195 9.07 -19.65 -12.89
C ARG A 195 8.61 -18.22 -13.14
N VAL A 196 9.57 -17.30 -13.17
CA VAL A 196 9.38 -16.02 -13.83
C VAL A 196 9.67 -16.28 -15.30
N VAL A 197 8.62 -16.34 -16.12
CA VAL A 197 8.75 -16.16 -17.57
C VAL A 197 8.45 -14.68 -17.80
N ILE A 198 9.46 -13.93 -18.22
CA ILE A 198 9.30 -12.59 -18.80
C ILE A 198 8.86 -12.76 -20.24
#